data_AF-A0A918F6B5-F1
#
_entry.id   AF-A0A918F6B5-F1
#
_cell.length_a   1.000
_cell.length_b   1.000
_cell.length_c   1.000
_cell.angle_alpha   90.00
_cell.angle_beta   90.00
_cell.angle_gamma   90.00
#
_symmetry.space_group_name_H-M   'P 1'
#
loop_
_entity.id
_entity.type
_entity.pdbx_description
1 polymer ?
#
loop_
_entity_poly.entity_id
_entity_poly.type
_entity_poly.pdbx_seq_one_letter_code
_entity_poly.pdbx_strand_id
1 'polypeptide(L)'
;MGEANRMSRLGSDERNLARLVPVLGLNRVPQEMTGWHKSVVVDDLCTITVICSGNGQLAPHGIDGDVIFGLTTLYVLQGKPDDGYIVASVAELCSVMGIKTNGRVYERLLESITRLKHVSFEVLESWASRKKDGKISWKSLLFSVVNSIEKCDSDLDRSDVIGMFRPSTILRVGLGKELTDSIKAGHVRAIDLEFYSKLEQPLSRLLYRTLEEIKYANDISTKYSVPVEVWGQHLGMRSIVRDINGDVETKKIEGSKAVVPVTEIISPSRIRRSLDAAHAELISKCYLKQVDYVGRGHSQIIYYEFGTPQVPVDLELVALLTQRGMSPKMAEQHARNYGPKRVNRAAEVFDARKAAGYVVRNAGGLLTDILVDPEKYVSLDSAAPVKSDSVHSVRQVKPVIDVQLAEPTVEEKRKTNTFVVDGWAKRKWLVGQQHQNLLDLVKRGQLDHAKLASLGLADVVAVQKFVMEALASN
;
A
#
# COMPACT_ATOMS: atom_id res chain seq x y z
N MET A 1 -4.02 -40.15 -10.89
CA MET A 1 -2.75 -39.45 -10.61
C MET A 1 -2.78 -38.17 -11.44
N GLY A 2 -2.96 -36.99 -10.81
CA GLY A 2 -2.91 -35.71 -11.55
C GLY A 2 -3.94 -34.61 -11.22
N GLU A 3 -4.56 -34.58 -10.05
CA GLU A 3 -5.15 -33.34 -9.50
C GLU A 3 -4.36 -32.94 -8.25
N ALA A 4 -3.06 -32.68 -8.44
CA ALA A 4 -2.23 -32.14 -7.38
C ALA A 4 -2.53 -30.64 -7.24
N ASN A 5 -3.34 -30.31 -6.24
CA ASN A 5 -3.30 -29.09 -5.44
C ASN A 5 -2.71 -27.85 -6.15
N ARG A 6 -3.49 -27.23 -7.05
CA ARG A 6 -3.20 -25.84 -7.45
C ARG A 6 -3.52 -24.95 -6.25
N MET A 7 -2.54 -24.75 -5.36
CA MET A 7 -2.60 -23.66 -4.40
C MET A 7 -2.97 -22.38 -5.14
N SER A 8 -3.92 -21.63 -4.60
CA SER A 8 -4.31 -20.33 -5.14
C SER A 8 -3.05 -19.51 -5.42
N ARG A 9 -2.96 -18.95 -6.63
CA ARG A 9 -1.92 -17.99 -7.01
C ARG A 9 -1.96 -16.73 -6.14
N LEU A 10 -3.09 -16.49 -5.49
CA LEU A 10 -3.38 -15.32 -4.68
C LEU A 10 -3.38 -15.67 -3.19
N GLY A 11 -2.55 -14.96 -2.45
CA GLY A 11 -2.57 -14.86 -1.00
C GLY A 11 -3.44 -13.69 -0.55
N SER A 12 -3.63 -13.55 0.76
CA SER A 12 -4.49 -12.51 1.33
C SER A 12 -3.76 -11.72 2.41
N ASP A 13 -3.56 -10.43 2.14
CA ASP A 13 -3.01 -9.48 3.10
C ASP A 13 -4.16 -8.70 3.77
N GLU A 14 -4.12 -8.61 5.09
CA GLU A 14 -5.10 -7.80 5.83
C GLU A 14 -4.66 -6.33 5.80
N ARG A 15 -5.56 -5.45 5.36
CA ARG A 15 -5.21 -4.09 4.97
C ARG A 15 -4.89 -3.18 6.14
N ASN A 16 -5.54 -3.37 7.29
CA ASN A 16 -5.18 -2.62 8.49
C ASN A 16 -3.76 -2.98 8.93
N LEU A 17 -3.38 -4.26 9.00
CA LEU A 17 -2.02 -4.66 9.36
C LEU A 17 -0.99 -4.20 8.32
N ALA A 18 -1.30 -4.30 7.03
CA ALA A 18 -0.42 -3.83 5.96
C ALA A 18 -0.16 -2.31 6.05
N ARG A 19 -1.19 -1.52 6.37
CA ARG A 19 -1.07 -0.08 6.60
C ARG A 19 -0.38 0.23 7.93
N LEU A 20 -0.71 -0.47 9.01
CA LEU A 20 -0.19 -0.16 10.35
C LEU A 20 1.26 -0.59 10.54
N VAL A 21 1.73 -1.60 9.80
CA VAL A 21 3.08 -2.20 9.91
C VAL A 21 3.42 -2.52 11.37
N PRO A 22 2.73 -3.48 12.01
CA PRO A 22 2.91 -3.80 13.44
C PRO A 22 4.16 -4.65 13.73
N VAL A 23 4.95 -4.98 12.71
CA VAL A 23 6.19 -5.75 12.86
C VAL A 23 7.36 -4.85 12.49
N LEU A 24 8.40 -4.86 13.31
CA LEU A 24 9.60 -4.07 13.06
C LEU A 24 10.34 -4.63 11.84
N GLY A 25 10.67 -3.75 10.89
CA GLY A 25 11.46 -4.02 9.69
C GLY A 25 12.96 -4.27 9.98
N LEU A 26 13.25 -4.89 11.12
CA LEU A 26 14.59 -5.21 11.59
C LEU A 26 14.73 -6.74 11.65
N ASN A 27 15.85 -7.27 11.17
CA ASN A 27 16.12 -8.71 11.25
C ASN A 27 16.43 -9.18 12.68
N ARG A 28 16.88 -8.27 13.54
CA ARG A 28 17.21 -8.53 14.95
C ARG A 28 16.85 -7.30 15.76
N VAL A 29 16.42 -7.54 16.99
CA VAL A 29 16.16 -6.50 17.99
C VAL A 29 16.91 -6.85 19.29
N PRO A 30 17.32 -5.86 20.09
CA PRO A 30 17.89 -6.10 21.42
C PRO A 30 16.92 -6.87 22.33
N GLN A 31 17.42 -7.68 23.26
CA GLN A 31 16.61 -8.51 24.18
C GLN A 31 15.64 -7.68 25.03
N GLU A 32 15.99 -6.42 25.28
CA GLU A 32 15.22 -5.48 26.07
C GLU A 32 14.12 -4.77 25.25
N MET A 33 14.07 -4.99 23.92
CA MET A 33 13.04 -4.41 23.06
C MET A 33 11.76 -5.24 23.17
N THR A 34 11.13 -5.21 24.33
CA THR A 34 9.90 -5.93 24.64
C THR A 34 8.64 -5.15 24.25
N GLY A 35 8.78 -4.00 23.60
CA GLY A 35 7.68 -3.18 23.14
C GLY A 35 8.16 -1.94 22.43
N TRP A 36 7.24 -1.20 21.82
CA TRP A 36 7.52 0.06 21.15
C TRP A 36 6.24 0.86 20.94
N HIS A 37 6.41 2.15 20.65
CA HIS A 37 5.33 3.05 20.24
C HIS A 37 5.76 3.84 19.00
N LYS A 38 4.86 4.01 18.04
CA LYS A 38 5.04 4.91 16.91
C LYS A 38 3.78 5.73 16.68
N SER A 39 3.99 6.99 16.30
CA SER A 39 2.98 7.86 15.70
C SER A 39 3.58 8.44 14.42
N VAL A 40 2.89 8.32 13.29
CA VAL A 40 3.41 8.69 11.96
C VAL A 40 2.30 9.01 10.96
N VAL A 41 2.53 9.99 10.11
CA VAL A 41 1.68 10.31 8.95
C VAL A 41 2.37 9.82 7.68
N VAL A 42 1.73 8.92 6.95
CA VAL A 42 2.29 8.32 5.71
C VAL A 42 1.39 8.49 4.49
N ASP A 43 0.14 8.88 4.70
CA ASP A 43 -0.88 9.09 3.70
C ASP A 43 -1.86 10.17 4.19
N ASP A 44 -2.81 10.55 3.34
CA ASP A 44 -3.81 11.59 3.63
C ASP A 44 -5.00 11.06 4.45
N LEU A 45 -4.95 9.82 4.95
CA LEU A 45 -6.09 9.18 5.63
C LEU A 45 -6.20 9.59 7.09
N CYS A 46 -5.19 9.22 7.89
CA CYS A 46 -5.08 9.60 9.30
C CYS A 46 -3.67 9.31 9.84
N THR A 47 -3.30 9.95 10.95
CA THR A 47 -2.11 9.58 11.70
C THR A 47 -2.21 8.14 12.18
N ILE A 48 -1.20 7.33 11.90
CA ILE A 48 -1.06 5.97 12.41
C ILE A 48 -0.44 6.05 13.80
N THR A 49 -1.15 5.56 14.82
CA THR A 49 -0.62 5.44 16.17
C THR A 49 -0.75 4.00 16.65
N VAL A 50 0.40 3.35 16.87
CA VAL A 50 0.47 1.93 17.24
C VAL A 50 1.42 1.76 18.42
N ILE A 51 0.98 0.98 19.38
CA ILE A 51 1.74 0.56 20.55
C ILE A 51 1.82 -0.96 20.51
N CYS A 52 3.03 -1.50 20.64
CA CYS A 52 3.27 -2.92 20.82
C CYS A 52 3.78 -3.18 22.23
N SER A 53 3.14 -4.10 22.94
CA SER A 53 3.56 -4.55 24.27
C SER A 53 3.78 -6.07 24.24
N GLY A 54 4.99 -6.51 24.52
CA GLY A 54 5.41 -7.90 24.39
C GLY A 54 5.14 -8.77 25.60
N ASN A 55 4.68 -8.21 26.73
CA ASN A 55 4.39 -8.96 27.97
C ASN A 55 5.51 -9.93 28.37
N GLY A 56 6.77 -9.46 28.32
CA GLY A 56 7.96 -10.27 28.59
C GLY A 56 8.55 -10.98 27.38
N GLN A 57 7.88 -10.96 26.22
CA GLN A 57 8.46 -11.36 24.94
C GLN A 57 9.12 -10.17 24.23
N LEU A 58 10.06 -10.50 23.34
CA LEU A 58 10.58 -9.57 22.35
C LEU A 58 9.47 -9.00 21.47
N ALA A 59 9.63 -7.75 21.05
CA ALA A 59 8.76 -7.14 20.06
C ALA A 59 8.82 -7.91 18.74
N PRO A 60 7.69 -8.05 18.01
CA PRO A 60 7.67 -8.70 16.72
C PRO A 60 8.57 -8.01 15.69
N HIS A 61 9.39 -8.79 14.99
CA HIS A 61 10.38 -8.32 14.04
C HIS A 61 10.65 -9.36 12.93
N GLY A 62 11.13 -8.89 11.78
CA GLY A 62 11.58 -9.76 10.69
C GLY A 62 10.52 -10.76 10.23
N ILE A 63 10.76 -12.06 10.47
CA ILE A 63 9.91 -13.17 10.00
C ILE A 63 8.49 -13.13 10.55
N ASP A 64 8.24 -12.42 11.66
CA ASP A 64 6.90 -12.32 12.23
C ASP A 64 5.89 -11.72 11.26
N GLY A 65 6.33 -10.79 10.41
CA GLY A 65 5.48 -10.21 9.38
C GLY A 65 5.04 -11.26 8.36
N ASP A 66 5.94 -12.18 8.00
CA ASP A 66 5.65 -13.29 7.09
C ASP A 66 4.69 -14.28 7.74
N VAL A 67 4.88 -14.59 9.03
CA VAL A 67 3.99 -15.48 9.78
C VAL A 67 2.58 -14.92 9.86
N ILE A 68 2.42 -13.64 10.20
CA ILE A 68 1.11 -12.96 10.17
C ILE A 68 0.46 -13.12 8.80
N PHE A 69 1.20 -12.84 7.71
CA PHE A 69 0.70 -12.96 6.34
C PHE A 69 0.25 -14.40 5.99
N GLY A 70 1.05 -15.40 6.38
CA GLY A 70 0.74 -16.79 6.15
C GLY A 70 -0.52 -17.23 6.89
N LEU A 71 -0.65 -16.84 8.17
CA LEU A 71 -1.82 -17.13 9.00
C LEU A 71 -3.10 -16.50 8.42
N THR A 72 -3.06 -15.21 8.04
CA THR A 72 -4.22 -14.54 7.44
C THR A 72 -4.57 -15.10 6.07
N THR A 73 -3.57 -15.49 5.28
CA THR A 73 -3.78 -16.15 3.98
C THR A 73 -4.47 -17.50 4.16
N LEU A 74 -3.98 -18.36 5.06
CA LEU A 74 -4.61 -19.65 5.33
C LEU A 74 -6.05 -19.50 5.83
N TYR A 75 -6.31 -18.53 6.70
CA TYR A 75 -7.66 -18.25 7.17
C TYR A 75 -8.63 -17.93 6.03
N VAL A 76 -8.19 -17.13 5.05
CA VAL A 76 -8.99 -16.83 3.85
C VAL A 76 -9.12 -18.05 2.94
N LEU A 77 -8.04 -18.80 2.71
CA LEU A 77 -8.06 -20.00 1.86
C LEU A 77 -8.93 -21.13 2.44
N GLN A 78 -9.08 -21.21 3.76
CA GLN A 78 -9.96 -22.16 4.46
C GLN A 78 -11.41 -21.69 4.54
N GLY A 79 -11.78 -20.62 3.83
CA GLY A 79 -13.16 -20.14 3.77
C GLY A 79 -13.58 -19.26 4.95
N LYS A 80 -12.63 -18.71 5.72
CA LYS A 80 -12.86 -17.79 6.86
C LYS A 80 -13.75 -18.43 7.94
N PRO A 81 -13.36 -19.58 8.52
CA PRO A 81 -14.18 -20.31 9.47
C PRO A 81 -14.63 -19.44 10.65
N ASP A 82 -15.85 -19.73 11.15
CA ASP A 82 -16.52 -18.87 12.13
C ASP A 82 -15.91 -18.90 13.52
N ASP A 83 -15.27 -20.02 13.87
CA ASP A 83 -14.54 -20.18 15.12
C ASP A 83 -13.20 -19.40 15.14
N GLY A 84 -12.77 -18.84 14.00
CA GLY A 84 -11.55 -18.05 13.89
C GLY A 84 -10.27 -18.89 13.87
N TYR A 85 -10.37 -20.21 13.72
CA TYR A 85 -9.22 -21.10 13.70
C TYR A 85 -8.74 -21.40 12.29
N ILE A 86 -7.43 -21.57 12.15
CA ILE A 86 -6.85 -22.24 10.99
C ILE A 86 -6.34 -23.62 11.41
N VAL A 87 -6.40 -24.58 10.50
CA VAL A 87 -5.75 -25.90 10.66
C VAL A 87 -4.84 -26.13 9.46
N ALA A 88 -3.53 -26.24 9.68
CA ALA A 88 -2.57 -26.43 8.60
C ALA A 88 -1.27 -27.09 9.11
N SER A 89 -0.58 -27.79 8.24
CA SER A 89 0.78 -28.24 8.49
C SER A 89 1.78 -27.07 8.48
N VAL A 90 2.91 -27.24 9.16
CA VAL A 90 4.04 -26.31 9.09
C VAL A 90 4.56 -26.15 7.66
N ALA A 91 4.54 -27.22 6.85
CA ALA A 91 4.93 -27.16 5.44
C ALA A 91 3.97 -26.26 4.62
N GLU A 92 2.66 -26.37 4.82
CA GLU A 92 1.67 -25.52 4.16
C GLU A 92 1.83 -24.06 4.58
N LEU A 93 2.06 -23.79 5.87
CA LEU A 93 2.32 -22.44 6.36
C LEU A 93 3.57 -21.83 5.73
N CYS A 94 4.68 -22.58 5.67
CA CYS A 94 5.90 -22.12 4.98
C CYS A 94 5.66 -21.84 3.48
N SER A 95 4.85 -22.67 2.83
CA SER A 95 4.51 -22.52 1.41
C SER A 95 3.79 -21.19 1.13
N VAL A 96 2.73 -20.87 1.90
CA VAL A 96 2.01 -19.59 1.73
C VAL A 96 2.85 -18.38 2.14
N MET A 97 3.78 -18.55 3.08
CA MET A 97 4.75 -17.52 3.47
C MET A 97 5.81 -17.26 2.39
N GLY A 98 5.90 -18.11 1.35
CA GLY A 98 6.92 -18.01 0.32
C GLY A 98 8.33 -18.27 0.84
N ILE A 99 8.48 -19.02 1.94
CA ILE A 99 9.77 -19.27 2.59
C ILE A 99 10.22 -20.70 2.31
N LYS A 100 11.45 -20.84 1.80
CA LYS A 100 12.10 -22.13 1.61
C LYS A 100 12.38 -22.79 2.97
N THR A 101 11.98 -24.04 3.11
CA THR A 101 12.04 -24.77 4.38
C THR A 101 13.44 -25.28 4.70
N ASN A 102 13.83 -25.18 5.97
CA ASN A 102 14.98 -25.86 6.58
C ASN A 102 14.79 -25.91 8.10
N GLY A 103 15.64 -26.65 8.83
CA GLY A 103 15.51 -26.80 10.29
C GLY A 103 15.44 -25.46 11.05
N ARG A 104 16.29 -24.51 10.68
CA ARG A 104 16.33 -23.16 11.29
C ARG A 104 15.05 -22.35 11.03
N VAL A 105 14.37 -22.56 9.91
CA VAL A 105 13.09 -21.91 9.64
C VAL A 105 12.01 -22.43 10.59
N TYR A 106 11.99 -23.72 10.89
CA TYR A 106 11.01 -24.30 11.81
C TYR A 106 11.20 -23.82 13.25
N GLU A 107 12.45 -23.70 13.71
CA GLU A 107 12.78 -23.06 15.00
C GLU A 107 12.25 -21.63 15.08
N ARG A 108 12.59 -20.81 14.09
CA ARG A 108 12.16 -19.40 14.03
C ARG A 108 10.64 -19.25 13.90
N LEU A 109 9.97 -20.19 13.25
CA LEU A 109 8.52 -20.20 13.14
C LEU A 109 7.86 -20.49 14.50
N LEU A 110 8.38 -21.45 15.26
CA LEU A 110 7.92 -21.73 16.62
C LEU A 110 8.12 -20.52 17.54
N GLU A 111 9.29 -19.90 17.51
CA GLU A 111 9.59 -18.66 18.24
C GLU A 111 8.63 -17.53 17.83
N SER A 112 8.37 -17.38 16.53
CA SER A 112 7.50 -16.35 15.97
C SER A 112 6.05 -16.50 16.44
N ILE A 113 5.45 -17.70 16.30
CA ILE A 113 4.05 -17.90 16.72
C ILE A 113 3.92 -17.75 18.24
N THR A 114 4.91 -18.24 19.01
CA THR A 114 4.93 -18.06 20.47
C THR A 114 4.99 -16.58 20.84
N ARG A 115 5.87 -15.79 20.20
CA ARG A 115 5.95 -14.34 20.38
C ARG A 115 4.64 -13.64 20.00
N LEU A 116 4.06 -13.97 18.85
CA LEU A 116 2.80 -13.41 18.36
C LEU A 116 1.58 -13.74 19.26
N LYS A 117 1.63 -14.84 20.01
CA LYS A 117 0.61 -15.21 21.01
C LYS A 117 0.64 -14.30 22.23
N HIS A 118 1.82 -13.89 22.68
CA HIS A 118 1.99 -13.19 23.94
C HIS A 118 2.03 -11.66 23.80
N VAL A 119 2.30 -11.16 22.60
CA VAL A 119 2.29 -9.72 22.31
C VAL A 119 0.86 -9.20 22.14
N SER A 120 0.64 -7.95 22.55
CA SER A 120 -0.56 -7.19 22.24
C SER A 120 -0.21 -5.93 21.44
N PHE A 121 -1.15 -5.54 20.59
CA PHE A 121 -1.11 -4.32 19.81
C PHE A 121 -2.27 -3.43 20.23
N GLU A 122 -1.97 -2.18 20.54
CA GLU A 122 -2.97 -1.14 20.72
C GLU A 122 -2.84 -0.12 19.60
N VAL A 123 -3.96 0.19 18.99
CA VAL A 123 -4.07 1.13 17.89
C VAL A 123 -4.98 2.25 18.34
N LEU A 124 -4.55 3.50 18.16
CA LEU A 124 -5.33 4.68 18.56
C LEU A 124 -5.83 5.39 17.31
N GLU A 125 -7.15 5.40 17.13
CA GLU A 125 -7.87 6.11 16.05
C GLU A 125 -7.32 5.89 14.63
N SER A 126 -6.74 4.71 14.37
CA SER A 126 -6.14 4.43 13.06
C SER A 126 -6.48 3.04 12.49
N TRP A 127 -7.47 2.36 13.06
CA TRP A 127 -8.02 1.13 12.50
C TRP A 127 -9.26 1.39 11.66
N ALA A 128 -9.20 1.04 10.38
CA ALA A 128 -10.30 1.22 9.46
C ALA A 128 -11.42 0.20 9.73
N SER A 129 -12.61 0.71 9.99
CA SER A 129 -13.84 -0.07 10.13
C SER A 129 -14.90 0.47 9.17
N ARG A 130 -15.46 -0.40 8.34
CA ARG A 130 -16.51 -0.01 7.39
C ARG A 130 -17.85 0.06 8.13
N LYS A 131 -18.51 1.21 8.04
CA LYS A 131 -19.87 1.42 8.54
C LYS A 131 -20.89 0.83 7.57
N LYS A 132 -22.13 0.64 8.03
CA LYS A 132 -23.25 0.13 7.22
C LYS A 132 -23.56 1.01 6.00
N ASP A 133 -23.26 2.31 6.10
CA ASP A 133 -23.42 3.30 5.02
C ASP A 133 -22.25 3.30 4.01
N GLY A 134 -21.30 2.37 4.14
CA GLY A 134 -20.14 2.24 3.27
C GLY A 134 -18.96 3.17 3.63
N LYS A 135 -19.13 4.14 4.54
CA LYS A 135 -18.06 5.05 4.96
C LYS A 135 -17.04 4.35 5.84
N ILE A 136 -15.78 4.77 5.74
CA ILE A 136 -14.72 4.33 6.63
C ILE A 136 -14.83 5.14 7.93
N SER A 137 -14.68 4.46 9.06
CA SER A 137 -14.51 5.07 10.37
C SER A 137 -13.23 4.55 11.01
N TRP A 138 -12.56 5.41 11.75
CA TRP A 138 -11.33 5.08 12.46
C TRP A 138 -11.67 4.72 13.90
N LYS A 139 -11.15 3.59 14.36
CA LYS A 139 -11.37 3.08 15.71
C LYS A 139 -10.05 2.89 16.45
N SER A 140 -10.12 2.99 17.76
CA SER A 140 -9.09 2.48 18.66
C SER A 140 -9.42 1.04 19.04
N LEU A 141 -8.41 0.17 19.12
CA LEU A 141 -8.55 -1.22 19.55
C LEU A 141 -7.29 -1.71 20.24
N LEU A 142 -7.48 -2.65 21.14
CA LEU A 142 -6.45 -3.51 21.70
C LEU A 142 -6.70 -4.92 21.15
N PHE A 143 -5.70 -5.56 20.55
CA PHE A 143 -5.83 -6.89 19.98
C PHE A 143 -4.52 -7.67 19.98
N SER A 144 -4.63 -8.98 19.77
CA SER A 144 -3.51 -9.87 19.48
C SER A 144 -3.74 -10.55 18.13
N VAL A 145 -2.67 -10.92 17.42
CA VAL A 145 -2.80 -11.66 16.16
C VAL A 145 -3.17 -13.10 16.42
N VAL A 146 -2.49 -13.73 17.39
CA VAL A 146 -2.67 -15.14 17.77
C VAL A 146 -3.22 -15.20 19.18
N ASN A 147 -4.36 -15.86 19.36
CA ASN A 147 -4.98 -16.07 20.67
C ASN A 147 -4.62 -17.44 21.26
N SER A 148 -4.55 -18.46 20.41
CA SER A 148 -4.28 -19.84 20.82
C SER A 148 -3.48 -20.58 19.76
N ILE A 149 -2.72 -21.58 20.20
CA ILE A 149 -2.01 -22.52 19.33
C ILE A 149 -2.08 -23.90 19.98
N GLU A 150 -2.47 -24.89 19.19
CA GLU A 150 -2.35 -26.30 19.45
C GLU A 150 -1.44 -26.91 18.38
N LYS A 151 -0.63 -27.90 18.76
CA LYS A 151 0.26 -28.62 17.86
C LYS A 151 0.04 -30.12 18.02
N CYS A 152 -0.07 -30.82 16.91
CA CYS A 152 -0.25 -32.26 16.86
C CYS A 152 0.79 -32.85 15.90
N ASP A 153 1.59 -33.79 16.40
CA ASP A 153 2.53 -34.57 15.60
C ASP A 153 1.93 -35.97 15.39
N SER A 154 1.80 -36.40 14.12
CA SER A 154 1.29 -37.74 13.78
C SER A 154 2.28 -38.85 14.10
N ASP A 155 3.58 -38.53 14.16
CA ASP A 155 4.68 -39.50 14.19
C ASP A 155 5.34 -39.50 15.58
N LEU A 156 4.70 -40.17 16.55
CA LEU A 156 5.17 -40.28 17.94
C LEU A 156 6.36 -41.23 18.13
N ASP A 157 6.85 -41.89 17.06
CA ASP A 157 7.84 -42.98 17.15
C ASP A 157 9.31 -42.53 17.31
N ARG A 158 9.60 -41.23 17.46
CA ARG A 158 10.97 -40.72 17.66
C ARG A 158 11.08 -39.83 18.89
N SER A 159 11.67 -40.39 19.95
CA SER A 159 11.74 -39.86 21.32
C SER A 159 12.79 -38.77 21.57
N ASP A 160 13.41 -38.21 20.54
CA ASP A 160 14.61 -37.39 20.67
C ASP A 160 14.39 -35.88 20.45
N VAL A 161 13.22 -35.44 19.96
CA VAL A 161 12.94 -34.00 19.76
C VAL A 161 11.48 -33.66 20.09
N ILE A 162 11.16 -33.58 21.39
CA ILE A 162 9.82 -33.20 21.88
C ILE A 162 9.59 -31.71 21.66
N GLY A 163 8.47 -31.36 21.01
CA GLY A 163 7.96 -29.99 20.98
C GLY A 163 8.49 -29.09 19.87
N MET A 164 9.41 -29.55 19.02
CA MET A 164 9.87 -28.81 17.84
C MET A 164 8.98 -29.03 16.63
N PHE A 165 8.94 -28.04 15.74
CA PHE A 165 8.19 -28.13 14.49
C PHE A 165 8.92 -29.00 13.45
N ARG A 166 8.14 -29.89 12.84
CA ARG A 166 8.49 -30.69 11.67
C ARG A 166 7.61 -30.25 10.50
N PRO A 167 7.98 -30.56 9.24
CA PRO A 167 7.12 -30.24 8.09
C PRO A 167 5.69 -30.78 8.24
N SER A 168 5.54 -31.97 8.84
CA SER A 168 4.26 -32.66 9.06
C SER A 168 3.51 -32.24 10.34
N THR A 169 4.10 -31.43 11.22
CA THR A 169 3.42 -30.96 12.44
C THR A 169 2.16 -30.18 12.04
N ILE A 170 1.01 -30.63 12.52
CA ILE A 170 -0.28 -29.96 12.30
C ILE A 170 -0.47 -28.91 13.38
N LEU A 171 -0.72 -27.67 12.94
CA LEU A 171 -1.01 -26.53 13.78
C LEU A 171 -2.50 -26.22 13.72
N ARG A 172 -3.11 -26.02 14.88
CA ARG A 172 -4.42 -25.38 15.01
C ARG A 172 -4.22 -24.03 15.71
N VAL A 173 -4.38 -22.94 14.98
CA VAL A 173 -4.07 -21.58 15.45
C VAL A 173 -5.34 -20.74 15.47
N GLY A 174 -5.72 -20.21 16.64
CA GLY A 174 -6.84 -19.29 16.79
C GLY A 174 -6.38 -17.86 16.56
N LEU A 175 -6.97 -17.18 15.58
CA LEU A 175 -6.67 -15.78 15.28
C LEU A 175 -7.44 -14.81 16.18
N GLY A 176 -6.88 -13.62 16.35
CA GLY A 176 -7.54 -12.48 17.01
C GLY A 176 -8.93 -12.21 16.44
N LYS A 177 -9.90 -11.91 17.31
CA LYS A 177 -11.28 -11.65 16.89
C LYS A 177 -11.36 -10.40 16.01
N GLU A 178 -10.64 -9.34 16.39
CA GLU A 178 -10.60 -8.07 15.67
C GLU A 178 -10.02 -8.25 14.26
N LEU A 179 -9.04 -9.15 14.13
CA LEU A 179 -8.42 -9.50 12.86
C LEU A 179 -9.37 -10.30 11.96
N THR A 180 -10.01 -11.34 12.50
CA THR A 180 -10.97 -12.16 11.75
C THR A 180 -12.21 -11.37 11.34
N ASP A 181 -12.75 -10.52 12.23
CA ASP A 181 -13.84 -9.59 11.92
C ASP A 181 -13.46 -8.63 10.78
N SER A 182 -12.23 -8.09 10.80
CA SER A 182 -11.73 -7.22 9.73
C SER A 182 -11.65 -7.93 8.38
N ILE A 183 -11.12 -9.16 8.37
CA ILE A 183 -11.03 -10.00 7.18
C ILE A 183 -12.43 -10.35 6.64
N LYS A 184 -13.37 -10.73 7.51
CA LYS A 184 -14.77 -11.00 7.14
C LYS A 184 -15.48 -9.76 6.60
N ALA A 185 -15.16 -8.58 7.13
CA ALA A 185 -15.66 -7.29 6.62
C ALA A 185 -15.03 -6.87 5.27
N GLY A 186 -14.15 -7.69 4.69
CA GLY A 186 -13.57 -7.46 3.37
C GLY A 186 -12.40 -6.49 3.36
N HIS A 187 -11.76 -6.24 4.51
CA HIS A 187 -10.50 -5.47 4.61
C HIS A 187 -9.29 -6.31 4.24
N VAL A 188 -9.37 -6.93 3.07
CA VAL A 188 -8.31 -7.78 2.51
C VAL A 188 -7.91 -7.30 1.13
N ARG A 189 -6.68 -7.59 0.76
CA ARG A 189 -6.14 -7.38 -0.58
C ARG A 189 -5.42 -8.64 -1.04
N ALA A 190 -5.58 -8.96 -2.32
CA ALA A 190 -4.89 -10.08 -2.93
C ALA A 190 -3.39 -9.77 -3.09
N ILE A 191 -2.55 -10.77 -2.85
CA ILE A 191 -1.10 -10.74 -3.09
C ILE A 191 -0.76 -11.85 -4.08
N ASP A 192 0.02 -11.55 -5.11
CA ASP A 192 0.60 -12.59 -5.98
C ASP A 192 1.66 -13.40 -5.22
N LEU A 193 1.32 -14.65 -4.87
CA LEU A 193 2.23 -15.55 -4.15
C LEU A 193 3.42 -16.00 -5.02
N GLU A 194 3.26 -16.01 -6.35
CA GLU A 194 4.36 -16.36 -7.25
C GLU A 194 5.44 -15.27 -7.23
N PHE A 195 5.03 -14.00 -7.22
CA PHE A 195 5.97 -12.90 -6.99
C PHE A 195 6.51 -12.90 -5.57
N TYR A 196 5.62 -13.02 -4.57
CA TYR A 196 5.99 -12.94 -3.15
C TYR A 196 7.05 -13.98 -2.76
N SER A 197 6.91 -15.22 -3.24
CA SER A 197 7.85 -16.32 -2.98
C SER A 197 9.23 -16.15 -3.65
N LYS A 198 9.38 -15.21 -4.59
CA LYS A 198 10.68 -14.85 -5.20
C LYS A 198 11.48 -13.87 -4.35
N LEU A 199 10.88 -13.28 -3.32
CA LEU A 199 11.54 -12.38 -2.38
C LEU A 199 12.15 -13.20 -1.24
N GLU A 200 13.44 -13.05 -1.01
CA GLU A 200 14.22 -13.82 -0.04
C GLU A 200 14.23 -13.15 1.33
N GLN A 201 14.37 -11.82 1.37
CA GLN A 201 14.51 -11.07 2.63
C GLN A 201 13.14 -10.74 3.25
N PRO A 202 12.96 -10.92 4.58
CA PRO A 202 11.75 -10.48 5.28
C PRO A 202 11.44 -9.00 5.07
N LEU A 203 12.47 -8.14 5.06
CA LEU A 203 12.29 -6.70 4.82
C LEU A 203 11.80 -6.41 3.39
N SER A 204 12.22 -7.17 2.37
CA SER A 204 11.71 -7.03 1.00
C SER A 204 10.23 -7.37 0.92
N ARG A 205 9.82 -8.46 1.59
CA ARG A 205 8.41 -8.88 1.66
C ARG A 205 7.55 -7.90 2.43
N LEU A 206 8.04 -7.37 3.55
CA LEU A 206 7.39 -6.28 4.28
C LEU A 206 7.23 -5.05 3.39
N LEU A 207 8.33 -4.59 2.79
CA LEU A 207 8.34 -3.39 1.96
C LEU A 207 7.41 -3.53 0.74
N TYR A 208 7.41 -4.68 0.08
CA TYR A 208 6.49 -4.99 -1.01
C TYR A 208 5.02 -4.88 -0.56
N ARG A 209 4.64 -5.51 0.55
CA ARG A 209 3.26 -5.46 1.07
C ARG A 209 2.84 -4.04 1.47
N THR A 210 3.72 -3.30 2.12
CA THR A 210 3.45 -1.91 2.51
C THR A 210 3.32 -0.99 1.28
N LEU A 211 4.23 -1.08 0.30
CA LEU A 211 4.15 -0.30 -0.94
C LEU A 211 2.89 -0.63 -1.74
N GLU A 212 2.51 -1.90 -1.79
CA GLU A 212 1.28 -2.31 -2.43
C GLU A 212 0.01 -1.77 -1.73
N GLU A 213 0.00 -1.70 -0.40
CA GLU A 213 -1.11 -1.05 0.32
C GLU A 213 -1.13 0.46 0.05
N ILE A 214 0.02 1.13 -0.04
CA ILE A 214 0.09 2.55 -0.39
C ILE A 214 -0.43 2.80 -1.80
N LYS A 215 -0.04 1.97 -2.77
CA LYS A 215 -0.56 2.04 -4.14
C LYS A 215 -2.08 1.90 -4.14
N TYR A 216 -2.60 0.91 -3.41
CA TYR A 216 -4.02 0.64 -3.34
C TYR A 216 -4.80 1.77 -2.65
N ALA A 217 -4.30 2.26 -1.51
CA ALA A 217 -4.99 3.25 -0.68
C ALA A 217 -5.02 4.64 -1.32
N ASN A 218 -3.97 4.99 -2.07
CA ASN A 218 -3.81 6.32 -2.67
C ASN A 218 -4.08 6.34 -4.19
N ASP A 219 -4.53 5.23 -4.78
CA ASP A 219 -4.70 5.04 -6.24
C ASP A 219 -3.43 5.43 -7.04
N ILE A 220 -2.26 5.18 -6.45
CA ILE A 220 -0.96 5.51 -7.06
C ILE A 220 -0.53 4.34 -7.94
N SER A 221 -0.35 4.62 -9.24
CA SER A 221 0.06 3.61 -10.22
C SER A 221 1.53 3.66 -10.63
N THR A 222 2.22 4.81 -10.46
CA THR A 222 3.53 5.02 -11.09
C THR A 222 4.64 5.46 -10.14
N LYS A 223 4.40 6.46 -9.29
CA LYS A 223 5.43 7.05 -8.44
C LYS A 223 4.94 7.34 -7.03
N TYR A 224 5.77 7.05 -6.04
CA TYR A 224 5.51 7.36 -4.64
C TYR A 224 6.75 7.99 -4.02
N SER A 225 6.58 9.03 -3.19
CA SER A 225 7.70 9.67 -2.49
C SER A 225 7.40 9.81 -1.01
N VAL A 226 8.42 9.61 -0.18
CA VAL A 226 8.27 9.67 1.27
C VAL A 226 9.56 10.15 1.94
N PRO A 227 9.50 11.03 2.96
CA PRO A 227 10.69 11.37 3.74
C PRO A 227 11.32 10.12 4.37
N VAL A 228 12.65 10.03 4.36
CA VAL A 228 13.40 8.86 4.88
C VAL A 228 13.03 8.58 6.33
N GLU A 229 12.87 9.61 7.16
CA GLU A 229 12.50 9.47 8.57
C GLU A 229 11.08 8.97 8.78
N VAL A 230 10.13 9.50 8.01
CA VAL A 230 8.74 9.06 8.01
C VAL A 230 8.69 7.58 7.64
N TRP A 231 9.48 7.17 6.64
CA TRP A 231 9.55 5.78 6.22
C TRP A 231 10.20 4.86 7.25
N GLY A 232 11.31 5.30 7.87
CA GLY A 232 11.95 4.56 8.95
C GLY A 232 11.05 4.40 10.18
N GLN A 233 10.35 5.46 10.57
CA GLN A 233 9.34 5.44 11.65
C GLN A 233 8.22 4.46 11.31
N HIS A 234 7.70 4.50 10.08
CA HIS A 234 6.62 3.63 9.64
C HIS A 234 7.01 2.15 9.62
N LEU A 235 8.18 1.83 9.07
CA LEU A 235 8.71 0.47 8.99
C LEU A 235 9.28 -0.04 10.33
N GLY A 236 9.27 0.77 11.39
CA GLY A 236 9.79 0.36 12.70
C GLY A 236 11.31 0.20 12.74
N MET A 237 12.05 0.97 11.94
CA MET A 237 13.53 1.00 11.96
C MET A 237 14.04 1.84 13.14
N ARG A 238 14.08 1.21 14.32
CA ARG A 238 14.18 1.91 15.61
C ARG A 238 15.22 1.26 16.53
N SER A 239 15.78 2.02 17.45
CA SER A 239 16.69 1.55 18.51
C SER A 239 16.15 1.90 19.90
N ILE A 240 16.58 1.16 20.91
CA ILE A 240 16.33 1.48 22.32
C ILE A 240 17.14 2.71 22.70
N VAL A 241 16.51 3.63 23.43
CA VAL A 241 17.17 4.75 24.09
C VAL A 241 17.67 4.25 25.45
N ARG A 242 18.95 4.51 25.74
CA ARG A 242 19.58 4.17 27.01
C ARG A 242 19.97 5.46 27.73
N ASP A 243 19.86 5.44 29.05
CA ASP A 243 20.32 6.55 29.87
C ASP A 243 21.86 6.58 30.00
N ILE A 244 22.38 7.51 30.80
CA ILE A 244 23.82 7.67 31.05
C ILE A 244 24.48 6.43 31.69
N ASN A 245 23.70 5.57 32.35
CA ASN A 245 24.15 4.34 33.00
C ASN A 245 24.04 3.12 32.08
N GLY A 246 23.39 3.27 30.92
CA GLY A 246 23.13 2.18 29.97
C GLY A 246 21.80 1.46 30.22
N ASP A 247 21.00 1.93 31.18
CA ASP A 247 19.72 1.34 31.53
C ASP A 247 18.65 1.70 30.50
N VAL A 248 17.70 0.77 30.29
CA VAL A 248 16.61 0.96 29.35
C VAL A 248 15.50 1.75 30.01
N GLU A 249 15.30 2.98 29.53
CA GLU A 249 14.19 3.80 29.98
C GLU A 249 12.86 3.22 29.46
N THR A 250 11.82 3.27 30.30
CA THR A 250 10.45 2.91 29.91
C THR A 250 9.53 4.10 30.13
N LYS A 251 8.47 4.21 29.32
CA LYS A 251 7.48 5.28 29.46
C LYS A 251 6.06 4.76 29.32
N LYS A 252 5.15 5.38 30.08
CA LYS A 252 3.71 5.25 29.87
C LYS A 252 3.32 6.02 28.61
N ILE A 253 2.54 5.41 27.73
CA ILE A 253 2.05 6.06 26.52
C ILE A 253 0.76 6.84 26.81
N GLU A 254 0.69 8.08 26.35
CA GLU A 254 -0.51 8.90 26.46
C GLU A 254 -1.70 8.24 25.75
N GLY A 255 -2.87 8.27 26.38
CA GLY A 255 -4.06 7.58 25.86
C GLY A 255 -4.05 6.05 26.02
N SER A 256 -3.04 5.47 26.66
CA SER A 256 -2.89 4.02 26.85
C SER A 256 -2.48 3.66 28.30
N LYS A 257 -2.74 2.40 28.68
CA LYS A 257 -2.22 1.81 29.94
C LYS A 257 -0.84 1.17 29.75
N ALA A 258 -0.34 1.05 28.53
CA ALA A 258 0.92 0.40 28.22
C ALA A 258 2.11 1.20 28.74
N VAL A 259 3.09 0.47 29.28
CA VAL A 259 4.43 0.96 29.61
C VAL A 259 5.40 0.19 28.75
N VAL A 260 6.14 0.89 27.88
CA VAL A 260 7.01 0.26 26.88
C VAL A 260 8.40 0.92 26.88
N PRO A 261 9.45 0.20 26.42
CA PRO A 261 10.78 0.79 26.23
C PRO A 261 10.76 2.05 25.38
N VAL A 262 11.45 3.09 25.85
CA VAL A 262 11.72 4.30 25.07
C VAL A 262 12.63 3.93 23.92
N THR A 263 12.23 4.37 22.73
CA THR A 263 12.85 3.96 21.49
C THR A 263 12.80 5.12 20.50
N GLU A 264 13.81 5.24 19.66
CA GLU A 264 13.97 6.30 18.67
C GLU A 264 14.19 5.73 17.27
N ILE A 265 13.92 6.52 16.24
CA ILE A 265 14.26 6.12 14.86
C ILE A 265 15.76 6.07 14.69
N ILE A 266 16.27 5.08 13.95
CA ILE A 266 17.68 5.07 13.59
C ILE A 266 17.98 6.18 12.58
N SER A 267 19.22 6.67 12.56
CA SER A 267 19.64 7.75 11.65
C SER A 267 19.27 7.49 10.17
N PRO A 268 18.96 8.52 9.36
CA PRO A 268 18.64 8.37 7.93
C PRO A 268 19.64 7.54 7.12
N SER A 269 20.94 7.66 7.42
CA SER A 269 21.99 6.88 6.76
C SER A 269 21.93 5.39 7.09
N ARG A 270 21.49 5.02 8.30
CA ARG A 270 21.24 3.63 8.70
C ARG A 270 19.94 3.12 8.06
N ILE A 271 18.88 3.94 8.02
CA ILE A 271 17.62 3.59 7.32
C ILE A 271 17.90 3.20 5.87
N ARG A 272 18.61 4.04 5.13
CA ARG A 272 19.01 3.75 3.74
C ARG A 272 19.76 2.43 3.63
N ARG A 273 20.83 2.26 4.43
CA ARG A 273 21.63 1.03 4.42
C ARG A 273 20.82 -0.23 4.73
N SER A 274 19.83 -0.12 5.63
CA SER A 274 18.92 -1.23 5.93
C SER A 274 18.00 -1.55 4.76
N LEU A 275 17.60 -0.54 3.98
CA LEU A 275 16.72 -0.69 2.81
C LEU A 275 17.45 -1.13 1.53
N ASP A 276 18.76 -0.87 1.39
CA ASP A 276 19.51 -1.09 0.15
C ASP A 276 19.31 -2.49 -0.44
N ALA A 277 19.42 -3.54 0.39
CA ALA A 277 19.23 -4.92 -0.05
C ALA A 277 17.79 -5.19 -0.53
N ALA A 278 16.80 -4.63 0.17
CA ALA A 278 15.39 -4.79 -0.18
C ALA A 278 15.03 -4.02 -1.45
N HIS A 279 15.58 -2.81 -1.63
CA HIS A 279 15.42 -2.03 -2.86
C HIS A 279 16.05 -2.73 -4.05
N ALA A 280 17.30 -3.20 -3.92
CA ALA A 280 17.99 -3.94 -4.98
C ALA A 280 17.22 -5.19 -5.39
N GLU A 281 16.69 -5.94 -4.41
CA GLU A 281 15.87 -7.11 -4.67
C GLU A 281 14.59 -6.76 -5.43
N LEU A 282 13.80 -5.79 -4.96
CA LEU A 282 12.56 -5.37 -5.61
C LEU A 282 12.78 -4.79 -7.02
N ILE A 283 13.92 -4.13 -7.26
CA ILE A 283 14.34 -3.69 -8.60
C ILE A 283 14.67 -4.91 -9.48
N SER A 284 15.46 -5.85 -8.97
CA SER A 284 15.86 -7.05 -9.72
C SER A 284 14.67 -7.91 -10.16
N LYS A 285 13.59 -7.92 -9.36
CA LYS A 285 12.34 -8.63 -9.68
C LYS A 285 11.33 -7.79 -10.48
N CYS A 286 11.74 -6.61 -10.96
CA CYS A 286 10.93 -5.68 -11.76
C CYS A 286 9.66 -5.17 -11.05
N TYR A 287 9.60 -5.23 -9.72
CA TYR A 287 8.51 -4.59 -8.97
C TYR A 287 8.73 -3.09 -8.86
N LEU A 288 9.98 -2.68 -8.58
CA LEU A 288 10.43 -1.31 -8.71
C LEU A 288 11.22 -1.17 -10.00
N LYS A 289 11.04 -0.05 -10.69
CA LYS A 289 11.91 0.33 -11.80
C LYS A 289 13.13 1.08 -11.28
N GLN A 290 12.93 1.96 -10.30
CA GLN A 290 13.98 2.81 -9.76
C GLN A 290 13.66 3.24 -8.33
N VAL A 291 14.71 3.46 -7.54
CA VAL A 291 14.64 4.12 -6.22
C VAL A 291 15.73 5.18 -6.14
N ASP A 292 15.34 6.42 -5.89
CA ASP A 292 16.25 7.54 -5.73
C ASP A 292 16.14 8.17 -4.34
N TYR A 293 17.27 8.63 -3.81
CA TYR A 293 17.33 9.39 -2.56
C TYR A 293 17.76 10.82 -2.88
N VAL A 294 16.91 11.80 -2.59
CA VAL A 294 17.19 13.22 -2.84
C VAL A 294 17.25 13.97 -1.51
N GLY A 295 18.11 14.98 -1.44
CA GLY A 295 18.32 15.79 -0.24
C GLY A 295 19.45 15.29 0.66
N ARG A 296 19.56 15.87 1.85
CA ARG A 296 20.64 15.59 2.81
C ARG A 296 20.12 15.53 4.24
N GLY A 297 20.78 14.71 5.07
CA GLY A 297 20.45 14.58 6.49
C GLY A 297 19.01 14.16 6.74
N HIS A 298 18.33 14.87 7.64
CA HIS A 298 16.95 14.61 8.03
C HIS A 298 15.91 15.02 6.96
N SER A 299 16.29 15.86 6.01
CA SER A 299 15.41 16.32 4.91
C SER A 299 15.47 15.42 3.67
N GLN A 300 15.98 14.19 3.81
CA GLN A 300 16.06 13.24 2.70
C GLN A 300 14.68 12.67 2.34
N ILE A 301 14.44 12.50 1.05
CA ILE A 301 13.22 11.91 0.49
C ILE A 301 13.60 10.71 -0.37
N ILE A 302 12.86 9.62 -0.20
CA ILE A 302 12.92 8.43 -1.05
C ILE A 302 11.87 8.60 -2.15
N TYR A 303 12.28 8.43 -3.41
CA TYR A 303 11.41 8.38 -4.57
C TYR A 303 11.38 6.96 -5.10
N TYR A 304 10.20 6.37 -5.16
CA TYR A 304 9.94 5.07 -5.76
C TYR A 304 9.29 5.27 -7.13
N GLU A 305 9.85 4.66 -8.17
CA GLU A 305 9.18 4.46 -9.45
C GLU A 305 8.81 2.98 -9.58
N PHE A 306 7.52 2.70 -9.66
CA PHE A 306 7.01 1.33 -9.80
C PHE A 306 7.34 0.78 -11.18
N GLY A 307 7.80 -0.47 -11.22
CA GLY A 307 7.96 -1.21 -12.46
C GLY A 307 6.61 -1.66 -13.00
N THR A 308 6.59 -2.10 -14.25
CA THR A 308 5.48 -2.88 -14.78
C THR A 308 5.53 -4.26 -14.13
N PRO A 309 4.57 -4.63 -13.26
CA PRO A 309 4.64 -5.89 -12.54
C PRO A 309 4.70 -7.02 -13.55
N GLN A 310 5.70 -7.90 -13.43
CA GLN A 310 5.76 -9.16 -14.18
C GLN A 310 4.67 -10.16 -13.72
N VAL A 311 3.86 -9.81 -12.70
CA VAL A 311 2.73 -10.56 -12.12
C VAL A 311 1.80 -11.13 -13.20
N PRO A 312 1.84 -12.44 -13.50
CA PRO A 312 0.90 -13.05 -14.42
C PRO A 312 -0.53 -12.70 -14.03
N VAL A 313 -1.26 -12.23 -15.02
CA VAL A 313 -2.53 -11.56 -14.82
C VAL A 313 -3.59 -12.55 -14.44
N ASP A 314 -4.50 -12.12 -13.57
CA ASP A 314 -5.73 -12.85 -13.33
C ASP A 314 -6.47 -13.03 -14.67
N LEU A 315 -6.40 -14.26 -15.18
CA LEU A 315 -6.96 -14.62 -16.47
C LEU A 315 -8.49 -14.46 -16.48
N GLU A 316 -9.15 -14.51 -15.32
CA GLU A 316 -10.59 -14.26 -15.23
C GLU A 316 -10.91 -12.79 -15.46
N LEU A 317 -10.11 -11.87 -14.91
CA LEU A 317 -10.26 -10.43 -15.17
C LEU A 317 -9.88 -10.07 -16.62
N VAL A 318 -8.83 -10.70 -17.17
CA VAL A 318 -8.48 -10.54 -18.59
C VAL A 318 -9.62 -11.05 -19.47
N ALA A 319 -10.18 -12.22 -19.17
CA ALA A 319 -11.32 -12.77 -19.88
C ALA A 319 -12.54 -11.86 -19.77
N LEU A 320 -12.83 -11.32 -18.58
CA LEU A 320 -13.94 -10.40 -18.34
C LEU A 320 -13.87 -9.15 -19.23
N LEU A 321 -12.70 -8.53 -19.32
CA LEU A 321 -12.47 -7.35 -20.17
C LEU A 321 -12.44 -7.72 -21.66
N THR A 322 -11.82 -8.85 -22.00
CA THR A 322 -11.69 -9.31 -23.40
C THR A 322 -13.05 -9.70 -23.99
N GLN A 323 -13.91 -10.38 -23.22
CA GLN A 323 -15.29 -10.70 -23.61
C GLN A 323 -16.12 -9.45 -23.95
N ARG A 324 -15.77 -8.31 -23.37
CA ARG A 324 -16.43 -7.02 -23.63
C ARG A 324 -15.75 -6.21 -24.74
N GLY A 325 -14.80 -6.80 -25.47
CA GLY A 325 -14.19 -6.21 -26.66
C GLY A 325 -12.93 -5.41 -26.41
N MET A 326 -12.29 -5.54 -25.23
CA MET A 326 -10.94 -5.02 -25.01
C MET A 326 -9.90 -5.98 -25.61
N SER A 327 -8.84 -5.44 -26.23
CA SER A 327 -7.76 -6.31 -26.75
C SER A 327 -7.07 -7.06 -25.61
N PRO A 328 -6.58 -8.30 -25.81
CA PRO A 328 -5.94 -9.09 -24.76
C PRO A 328 -4.78 -8.35 -24.08
N LYS A 329 -3.93 -7.65 -24.85
CA LYS A 329 -2.80 -6.87 -24.31
C LYS A 329 -3.26 -5.73 -23.39
N MET A 330 -4.35 -5.03 -23.75
CA MET A 330 -4.89 -3.95 -22.92
C MET A 330 -5.65 -4.51 -21.71
N ALA A 331 -6.41 -5.60 -21.88
CA ALA A 331 -7.08 -6.29 -20.80
C ALA A 331 -6.09 -6.80 -19.76
N GLU A 332 -4.98 -7.36 -20.23
CA GLU A 332 -3.84 -7.78 -19.42
C GLU A 332 -3.26 -6.59 -18.63
N GLN A 333 -2.95 -5.49 -19.31
CA GLN A 333 -2.43 -4.28 -18.67
C GLN A 333 -3.40 -3.68 -17.65
N HIS A 334 -4.68 -3.62 -17.96
CA HIS A 334 -5.70 -3.06 -17.06
C HIS A 334 -6.01 -3.96 -15.88
N ALA A 335 -6.06 -5.28 -16.06
CA ALA A 335 -6.22 -6.21 -14.95
C ALA A 335 -4.96 -6.28 -14.06
N ARG A 336 -3.75 -5.98 -14.58
CA ARG A 336 -2.54 -5.76 -13.76
C ARG A 336 -2.61 -4.45 -12.98
N ASN A 337 -3.06 -3.37 -13.63
CA ASN A 337 -3.02 -2.02 -13.06
C ASN A 337 -4.19 -1.74 -12.11
N TYR A 338 -5.32 -2.40 -12.31
CA TYR A 338 -6.56 -2.17 -11.59
C TYR A 338 -7.04 -3.48 -10.96
N GLY A 339 -7.28 -3.47 -9.65
CA GLY A 339 -7.73 -4.67 -8.93
C GLY A 339 -9.16 -5.12 -9.30
N PRO A 340 -9.58 -6.32 -8.88
CA PRO A 340 -10.84 -6.96 -9.29
C PRO A 340 -12.07 -6.10 -9.04
N LYS A 341 -12.13 -5.34 -7.94
CA LYS A 341 -13.27 -4.44 -7.66
C LYS A 341 -13.46 -3.38 -8.75
N ARG A 342 -12.38 -2.74 -9.20
CA ARG A 342 -12.44 -1.67 -10.21
C ARG A 342 -12.74 -2.24 -11.58
N VAL A 343 -12.14 -3.39 -11.91
CA VAL A 343 -12.40 -4.11 -13.16
C VAL A 343 -13.84 -4.63 -13.25
N ASN A 344 -14.35 -5.27 -12.18
CA ASN A 344 -15.73 -5.73 -12.12
C ASN A 344 -16.71 -4.56 -12.18
N ARG A 345 -16.45 -3.46 -11.45
CA ARG A 345 -17.31 -2.28 -11.52
C ARG A 345 -17.32 -1.64 -12.90
N ALA A 346 -16.16 -1.57 -13.56
CA ALA A 346 -16.09 -1.04 -14.92
C ALA A 346 -16.84 -1.94 -15.92
N ALA A 347 -16.77 -3.26 -15.75
CA ALA A 347 -17.53 -4.22 -16.53
C ALA A 347 -19.05 -4.05 -16.32
N GLU A 348 -19.51 -3.90 -15.07
CA GLU A 348 -20.92 -3.63 -14.76
C GLU A 348 -21.43 -2.34 -15.40
N VAL A 349 -20.66 -1.24 -15.27
CA VAL A 349 -21.00 0.06 -15.84
C VAL A 349 -21.07 -0.03 -17.37
N PHE A 350 -20.11 -0.72 -17.99
CA PHE A 350 -20.10 -0.94 -19.43
C PHE A 350 -21.34 -1.71 -19.90
N ASP A 351 -21.68 -2.81 -19.21
CA ASP A 351 -22.84 -3.64 -19.54
C ASP A 351 -24.15 -2.88 -19.35
N ALA A 352 -24.29 -2.14 -18.24
CA ALA A 352 -25.46 -1.32 -17.97
C ALA A 352 -25.66 -0.25 -19.06
N ARG A 353 -24.57 0.38 -19.52
CA ARG A 353 -24.62 1.40 -20.57
C ARG A 353 -25.00 0.81 -21.93
N LYS A 354 -24.51 -0.39 -22.24
CA LYS A 354 -24.90 -1.13 -23.44
C LYS A 354 -26.37 -1.57 -23.37
N ALA A 355 -26.84 -2.04 -22.21
CA ALA A 355 -28.23 -2.40 -21.98
C ALA A 355 -29.17 -1.18 -22.09
N ALA A 356 -28.71 0.01 -21.69
CA ALA A 356 -29.42 1.27 -21.89
C ALA A 356 -29.44 1.77 -23.35
N GLY A 357 -28.95 0.98 -24.31
CA GLY A 357 -29.02 1.28 -25.74
C GLY A 357 -27.86 2.15 -26.28
N TYR A 358 -26.81 2.37 -25.49
CA TYR A 358 -25.64 3.11 -25.97
C TYR A 358 -24.89 2.32 -27.06
N VAL A 359 -24.70 2.94 -28.22
CA VAL A 359 -23.97 2.32 -29.35
C VAL A 359 -22.47 2.45 -29.13
N VAL A 360 -21.84 1.36 -28.71
CA VAL A 360 -20.41 1.29 -28.47
C VAL A 360 -19.64 1.20 -29.79
N ARG A 361 -18.94 2.28 -30.18
CA ARG A 361 -18.10 2.32 -31.39
C ARG A 361 -16.71 1.69 -31.18
N ASN A 362 -16.13 1.86 -29.99
CA ASN A 362 -14.86 1.26 -29.59
C ASN A 362 -14.99 0.76 -28.14
N ALA A 363 -15.18 -0.55 -28.00
CA ALA A 363 -15.46 -1.15 -26.70
C ALA A 363 -14.25 -1.10 -25.76
N GLY A 364 -13.06 -1.41 -26.27
CA GLY A 364 -11.82 -1.30 -25.50
C GLY A 364 -11.53 0.13 -25.05
N GLY A 365 -11.77 1.11 -25.92
CA GLY A 365 -11.63 2.54 -25.58
C GLY A 365 -12.60 2.99 -24.50
N LEU A 366 -13.87 2.59 -24.59
CA LEU A 366 -14.88 2.92 -23.57
C LEU A 366 -14.56 2.26 -22.23
N LEU A 367 -14.19 0.97 -22.22
CA LEU A 367 -13.78 0.29 -20.99
C LEU A 367 -12.55 0.95 -20.36
N THR A 368 -11.58 1.38 -21.18
CA THR A 368 -10.40 2.12 -20.70
C THR A 368 -10.83 3.43 -20.03
N ASP A 369 -11.72 4.19 -20.67
CA ASP A 369 -12.24 5.45 -20.13
C ASP A 369 -12.99 5.24 -18.80
N ILE A 370 -13.80 4.19 -18.68
CA ILE A 370 -14.50 3.83 -17.44
C ILE A 370 -13.51 3.41 -16.34
N LEU A 371 -12.44 2.68 -16.69
CA LEU A 371 -11.42 2.23 -15.73
C LEU A 371 -10.56 3.40 -15.23
N VAL A 372 -10.16 4.31 -16.13
CA VAL A 372 -9.32 5.45 -15.81
C VAL A 372 -10.11 6.50 -15.03
N ASP A 373 -11.31 6.87 -15.51
CA ASP A 373 -12.14 7.93 -14.94
C ASP A 373 -13.54 7.42 -14.52
N PRO A 374 -13.64 6.56 -13.49
CA PRO A 374 -14.90 5.94 -13.09
C PRO A 374 -15.95 6.98 -12.63
N GLU A 375 -15.53 8.13 -12.11
CA GLU A 375 -16.42 9.18 -11.61
C GLU A 375 -17.31 9.81 -12.69
N LYS A 376 -16.81 9.90 -13.93
CA LYS A 376 -17.58 10.33 -15.11
C LYS A 376 -18.80 9.45 -15.37
N TYR A 377 -18.79 8.25 -14.81
CA TYR A 377 -19.81 7.22 -15.02
C TYR A 377 -20.66 6.94 -13.78
N VAL A 378 -20.44 7.67 -12.67
CA VAL A 378 -21.21 7.53 -11.41
C VAL A 378 -22.65 8.02 -11.59
N SER A 379 -22.94 8.91 -12.55
CA SER A 379 -24.27 9.53 -12.73
C SER A 379 -25.31 8.69 -13.47
N LEU A 380 -25.01 7.43 -13.85
CA LEU A 380 -25.95 6.59 -14.62
C LEU A 380 -26.98 5.82 -13.77
N ASP A 381 -27.00 6.01 -12.45
CA ASP A 381 -28.07 5.48 -11.59
C ASP A 381 -29.42 6.20 -11.83
N SER A 382 -29.46 7.29 -12.62
CA SER A 382 -30.71 7.96 -12.99
C SER A 382 -30.56 8.81 -14.27
N ALA A 383 -31.03 8.31 -15.42
CA ALA A 383 -31.73 9.08 -16.48
C ALA A 383 -31.75 8.37 -17.84
N ALA A 384 -32.92 8.41 -18.48
CA ALA A 384 -33.22 7.98 -19.86
C ALA A 384 -32.61 8.93 -20.92
N PRO A 385 -32.57 8.56 -22.22
CA PRO A 385 -31.53 8.99 -23.15
C PRO A 385 -31.84 10.32 -23.86
N VAL A 386 -30.80 11.13 -24.07
CA VAL A 386 -30.81 12.25 -25.04
C VAL A 386 -30.16 11.76 -26.34
N LYS A 387 -30.93 11.82 -27.43
CA LYS A 387 -30.48 11.58 -28.80
C LYS A 387 -29.53 12.71 -29.24
N SER A 388 -28.47 12.36 -29.95
CA SER A 388 -27.80 13.30 -30.84
C SER A 388 -27.72 12.70 -32.23
N ASP A 389 -28.30 13.44 -33.18
CA ASP A 389 -28.44 13.09 -34.58
C ASP A 389 -27.09 13.06 -35.28
N SER A 390 -26.92 12.02 -36.08
CA SER A 390 -25.87 11.88 -37.07
C SER A 390 -26.18 12.71 -38.31
N VAL A 391 -25.20 13.47 -38.80
CA VAL A 391 -25.13 13.86 -40.22
C VAL A 391 -23.93 13.17 -40.85
N HIS A 392 -24.22 12.42 -41.91
CA HIS A 392 -23.28 11.68 -42.76
C HIS A 392 -22.48 12.60 -43.68
N SER A 393 -21.23 12.22 -43.96
CA SER A 393 -20.62 12.40 -45.29
C SER A 393 -19.45 11.42 -45.48
N VAL A 394 -19.37 10.88 -46.69
CA VAL A 394 -18.62 9.70 -47.11
C VAL A 394 -17.17 10.04 -47.50
N ARG A 395 -16.26 9.17 -47.03
CA ARG A 395 -14.87 8.86 -47.43
C ARG A 395 -14.29 9.58 -48.68
N GLN A 396 -13.27 10.41 -48.46
CA GLN A 396 -12.10 10.54 -49.34
C GLN A 396 -10.81 10.50 -48.51
N VAL A 397 -9.75 9.91 -49.09
CA VAL A 397 -8.48 9.60 -48.43
C VAL A 397 -7.43 10.68 -48.76
N LYS A 398 -6.70 11.12 -47.71
CA LYS A 398 -5.50 12.00 -47.55
C LYS A 398 -5.73 13.50 -47.27
N PRO A 399 -4.83 14.19 -46.51
CA PRO A 399 -3.72 13.73 -45.65
C PRO A 399 -3.91 14.12 -44.16
N VAL A 400 -2.95 13.71 -43.32
CA VAL A 400 -2.85 14.01 -41.88
C VAL A 400 -3.05 15.51 -41.62
N ILE A 401 -4.09 15.85 -40.84
CA ILE A 401 -4.25 17.18 -40.25
C ILE A 401 -3.62 17.13 -38.86
N ASP A 402 -2.56 17.92 -38.67
CA ASP A 402 -2.02 18.25 -37.36
C ASP A 402 -3.14 18.82 -36.48
N VAL A 403 -3.47 18.13 -35.39
CA VAL A 403 -4.37 18.68 -34.37
C VAL A 403 -3.55 19.70 -33.59
N GLN A 404 -3.58 20.95 -34.05
CA GLN A 404 -3.17 22.09 -33.23
C GLN A 404 -4.17 22.23 -32.08
N LEU A 405 -3.73 21.84 -30.88
CA LEU A 405 -4.39 22.17 -29.61
C LEU A 405 -4.60 23.69 -29.59
N ALA A 406 -5.86 24.13 -29.55
CA ALA A 406 -6.18 25.55 -29.44
C ALA A 406 -5.50 26.11 -28.19
N GLU A 407 -4.71 27.17 -28.35
CA GLU A 407 -4.07 27.81 -27.21
C GLU A 407 -5.13 28.35 -26.23
N PRO A 408 -4.94 28.17 -24.92
CA PRO A 408 -5.88 28.69 -23.93
C PRO A 408 -6.00 30.21 -24.07
N THR A 409 -7.23 30.71 -23.93
CA THR A 409 -7.52 32.15 -24.01
C THR A 409 -6.80 32.91 -22.90
N VAL A 410 -6.59 34.22 -23.08
CA VAL A 410 -5.92 35.08 -22.07
C VAL A 410 -6.61 35.01 -20.71
N GLU A 411 -7.93 34.88 -20.70
CA GLU A 411 -8.74 34.78 -19.47
C GLU A 411 -8.59 33.42 -18.79
N GLU A 412 -8.50 32.32 -19.55
CA GLU A 412 -8.20 30.99 -19.02
C GLU A 412 -6.79 30.90 -18.45
N LYS A 413 -5.80 31.50 -19.14
CA LYS A 413 -4.41 31.60 -18.66
C LYS A 413 -4.36 32.33 -17.31
N ARG A 414 -5.10 33.43 -17.14
CA ARG A 414 -5.20 34.18 -15.87
C ARG A 414 -5.84 33.39 -14.74
N LYS A 415 -6.95 32.70 -15.01
CA LYS A 415 -7.63 31.86 -14.00
C LYS A 415 -6.73 30.74 -13.50
N THR A 416 -6.06 30.04 -14.41
CA THR A 416 -5.11 28.98 -14.07
C THR A 416 -3.92 29.52 -13.28
N ASN A 417 -3.34 30.64 -13.69
CA ASN A 417 -2.22 31.27 -12.97
C ASN A 417 -2.62 31.71 -11.55
N THR A 418 -3.82 32.27 -11.39
CA THR A 418 -4.38 32.66 -10.08
C THR A 418 -4.52 31.45 -9.16
N PHE A 419 -5.07 30.35 -9.70
CA PHE A 419 -5.23 29.09 -8.96
C PHE A 419 -3.89 28.53 -8.47
N VAL A 420 -2.85 28.57 -9.31
CA VAL A 420 -1.49 28.11 -8.96
C VAL A 420 -0.91 28.95 -7.82
N VAL A 421 -0.97 30.27 -7.93
CA VAL A 421 -0.42 31.20 -6.92
C VAL A 421 -1.14 31.07 -5.57
N ASP A 422 -2.48 30.93 -5.58
CA ASP A 422 -3.26 30.67 -4.36
C ASP A 422 -2.92 29.30 -3.74
N GLY A 423 -2.65 28.30 -4.57
CA GLY A 423 -2.17 26.98 -4.14
C GLY A 423 -0.85 27.07 -3.37
N TRP A 424 0.10 27.88 -3.84
CA TRP A 424 1.37 28.10 -3.14
C TRP A 424 1.20 28.82 -1.80
N ALA A 425 0.30 29.80 -1.72
CA ALA A 425 -0.02 30.49 -0.47
C ALA A 425 -0.59 29.53 0.58
N LYS A 426 -1.54 28.66 0.19
CA LYS A 426 -2.14 27.64 1.09
C LYS A 426 -1.11 26.66 1.63
N ARG A 427 -0.08 26.34 0.84
CA ARG A 427 1.04 25.46 1.24
C ARG A 427 2.11 26.16 2.07
N LYS A 428 1.93 27.44 2.41
CA LYS A 428 2.90 28.30 3.11
C LYS A 428 4.23 28.43 2.36
N TRP A 429 4.19 28.36 1.03
CA TRP A 429 5.37 28.49 0.17
C TRP A 429 5.65 29.93 -0.22
N LEU A 430 4.85 30.88 0.23
CA LEU A 430 5.04 32.32 0.05
C LEU A 430 5.15 32.98 1.42
N VAL A 431 6.06 33.96 1.55
CA VAL A 431 6.33 34.69 2.79
C VAL A 431 5.81 36.13 2.67
N GLY A 432 5.10 36.61 3.69
CA GLY A 432 4.65 38.00 3.77
C GLY A 432 3.81 38.46 2.55
N GLN A 433 4.19 39.60 1.95
CA GLN A 433 3.47 40.26 0.85
C GLN A 433 3.62 39.55 -0.53
N GLN A 434 4.41 38.48 -0.63
CA GLN A 434 4.72 37.79 -1.89
C GLN A 434 3.47 37.29 -2.63
N HIS A 435 2.46 36.82 -1.89
CA HIS A 435 1.20 36.34 -2.47
C HIS A 435 0.45 37.45 -3.22
N GLN A 436 0.30 38.61 -2.61
CA GLN A 436 -0.41 39.75 -3.22
C GLN A 436 0.34 40.30 -4.43
N ASN A 437 1.67 40.40 -4.34
CA ASN A 437 2.49 40.88 -5.44
C ASN A 437 2.37 39.95 -6.67
N LEU A 438 2.39 38.63 -6.48
CA LEU A 438 2.22 37.68 -7.58
C LEU A 438 0.82 37.71 -8.18
N LEU A 439 -0.23 37.85 -7.37
CA LEU A 439 -1.60 38.01 -7.87
C LEU A 439 -1.75 39.27 -8.74
N ASP A 440 -1.11 40.37 -8.36
CA ASP A 440 -1.12 41.59 -9.17
C ASP A 440 -0.35 41.43 -10.48
N LEU A 441 0.75 40.67 -10.49
CA LEU A 441 1.45 40.30 -11.74
C LEU A 441 0.61 39.36 -12.63
N VAL A 442 -0.19 38.46 -12.05
CA VAL A 442 -1.16 37.65 -12.80
C VAL A 442 -2.23 38.53 -13.45
N LYS A 443 -2.81 39.49 -12.70
CA LYS A 443 -3.81 40.43 -13.24
C LYS A 443 -3.26 41.27 -14.38
N ARG A 444 -2.01 41.73 -14.26
CA ARG A 444 -1.29 42.48 -15.30
C ARG A 444 -0.82 41.61 -16.47
N GLY A 445 -0.93 40.28 -16.36
CA GLY A 445 -0.48 39.33 -17.39
C GLY A 445 1.03 39.27 -17.56
N GLN A 446 1.79 39.66 -16.53
CA GLN A 446 3.25 39.76 -16.57
C GLN A 446 3.97 38.47 -16.11
N LEU A 447 3.22 37.41 -15.80
CA LEU A 447 3.79 36.11 -15.48
C LEU A 447 3.58 35.13 -16.64
N ASP A 448 4.66 34.45 -17.01
CA ASP A 448 4.63 33.39 -18.03
C ASP A 448 3.74 32.24 -17.56
N HIS A 449 2.63 32.04 -18.28
CA HIS A 449 1.65 31.01 -18.01
C HIS A 449 2.23 29.60 -18.12
N ALA A 450 3.08 29.32 -19.12
CA ALA A 450 3.67 27.99 -19.29
C ALA A 450 4.64 27.68 -18.14
N LYS A 451 5.44 28.66 -17.73
CA LYS A 451 6.33 28.55 -16.57
C LYS A 451 5.55 28.34 -15.28
N LEU A 452 4.49 29.12 -15.04
CA LEU A 452 3.60 28.96 -13.87
C LEU A 452 2.89 27.61 -13.82
N ALA A 453 2.29 27.18 -14.94
CA ALA A 453 1.60 25.90 -15.03
C ALA A 453 2.56 24.72 -14.74
N SER A 454 3.80 24.79 -15.24
CA SER A 454 4.83 23.78 -14.95
C SER A 454 5.28 23.78 -13.47
N LEU A 455 5.28 24.95 -12.82
CA LEU A 455 5.70 25.12 -11.43
C LEU A 455 4.59 24.79 -10.41
N GLY A 456 3.32 24.71 -10.83
CA GLY A 456 2.23 24.20 -9.99
C GLY A 456 2.47 22.77 -9.48
N LEU A 457 3.31 22.01 -10.19
CA LEU A 457 3.74 20.64 -9.87
C LEU A 457 5.19 20.56 -9.34
N ALA A 458 5.89 21.69 -9.18
CA ALA A 458 7.29 21.75 -8.78
C ALA A 458 7.50 21.81 -7.25
N ASP A 459 8.75 21.65 -6.80
CA ASP A 459 9.12 21.75 -5.39
C ASP A 459 9.23 23.20 -4.87
N VAL A 460 9.26 23.35 -3.54
CA VAL A 460 9.30 24.66 -2.87
C VAL A 460 10.53 25.49 -3.24
N VAL A 461 11.66 24.87 -3.60
CA VAL A 461 12.90 25.58 -3.95
C VAL A 461 12.80 26.18 -5.35
N ALA A 462 12.25 25.43 -6.31
CA ALA A 462 11.95 25.93 -7.66
C ALA A 462 10.91 27.05 -7.62
N VAL A 463 9.88 26.91 -6.79
CA VAL A 463 8.88 27.97 -6.57
C VAL A 463 9.54 29.20 -5.94
N GLN A 464 10.32 29.06 -4.87
CA GLN A 464 11.01 30.19 -4.22
C GLN A 464 11.97 30.92 -5.16
N LYS A 465 12.72 30.18 -5.99
CA LYS A 465 13.59 30.78 -7.03
C LYS A 465 12.78 31.56 -8.05
N PHE A 466 11.67 31.00 -8.54
CA PHE A 466 10.78 31.69 -9.46
C PHE A 466 10.17 32.95 -8.85
N VAL A 467 9.72 32.89 -7.59
CA VAL A 467 9.16 34.02 -6.86
C VAL A 467 10.19 35.14 -6.72
N MET A 468 11.44 34.81 -6.39
CA MET A 468 12.52 35.80 -6.34
C MET A 468 12.82 36.42 -7.71
N GLU A 469 12.86 35.63 -8.78
CA GLU A 469 13.06 36.12 -10.16
C GLU A 469 11.90 37.03 -10.62
N ALA A 470 10.66 36.62 -10.36
CA ALA A 470 9.46 37.33 -10.77
C ALA A 470 9.28 38.66 -10.03
N LEU A 471 9.66 38.72 -8.75
CA LEU A 471 9.58 39.93 -7.93
C LEU A 471 10.80 40.85 -8.08
N ALA A 472 11.94 40.35 -8.59
CA ALA A 472 13.10 41.18 -8.91
C ALA A 472 13.02 41.84 -10.30
N SER A 473 12.11 41.36 -11.16
CA SER A 473 11.93 41.82 -12.55
C SER A 473 10.79 42.85 -12.72
N ASN A 474 10.19 43.31 -11.62
CA ASN A 474 9.23 44.43 -11.53
C ASN A 474 9.64 45.35 -10.38
#